data_AF-A0A662VIG9-F1
#
_entry.id   AF-A0A662VIG9-F1
#
_cell.length_a   1.000
_cell.length_b   1.000
_cell.length_c   1.000
_cell.angle_alpha   90.00
_cell.angle_beta   90.00
_cell.angle_gamma   90.00
#
_symmetry.space_group_name_H-M   'P 1'
#
loop_
_entity.id
_entity.type
_entity.pdbx_description
1 polymer ?
#
loop_
_entity_poly.entity_id
_entity_poly.type
_entity_poly.pdbx_seq_one_letter_code
_entity_poly.pdbx_strand_id
1 'polypeptide(L)' 'MKWTKVEDSVIVVSNVLSEIPTEVWNRIVEMEPEWIHMEEFLGKYGFGRFTVLMLAAGLNDFQLKGKAEVAYWPKLRE' A
#
# COMPACT_ATOMS: atom_id res chain seq x y z
N MET A 1 22.10 -10.63 -25.37
CA MET A 1 20.91 -11.49 -25.58
C MET A 1 20.25 -11.88 -24.23
N LYS A 2 20.05 -10.92 -23.32
CA LYS A 2 19.35 -11.11 -22.02
C LYS A 2 18.11 -10.21 -21.89
N TRP A 3 18.08 -9.11 -22.62
CA TRP A 3 17.05 -8.06 -22.57
C TRP A 3 15.68 -8.51 -23.08
N THR A 4 15.64 -9.30 -24.15
CA THR A 4 14.39 -9.81 -24.75
C THR A 4 13.57 -10.65 -23.77
N LYS A 5 14.21 -11.55 -23.00
CA LYS A 5 13.49 -12.36 -21.99
C LYS A 5 12.89 -11.53 -20.85
N VAL A 6 13.51 -10.42 -20.49
CA VAL A 6 13.01 -9.53 -19.42
C VAL A 6 11.80 -8.76 -19.93
N GLU A 7 11.88 -8.20 -21.14
CA GLU A 7 10.77 -7.49 -21.79
C GLU A 7 9.56 -8.41 -21.98
N ASP A 8 9.79 -9.65 -22.45
CA ASP A 8 8.73 -10.66 -22.59
C ASP A 8 8.06 -10.97 -21.24
N SER A 9 8.84 -11.09 -20.16
CA SER A 9 8.31 -11.37 -18.83
C SER A 9 7.48 -10.21 -18.26
N VAL A 10 7.88 -8.96 -18.53
CA VAL A 10 7.16 -7.76 -18.10
C VAL A 10 5.81 -7.66 -18.80
N ILE A 11 5.75 -7.95 -20.11
CA ILE A 11 4.50 -7.95 -20.88
C ILE A 11 3.53 -8.99 -20.33
N VAL A 12 4.01 -10.19 -20.02
CA VAL A 12 3.18 -11.26 -19.44
C VAL A 12 2.61 -10.84 -18.08
N VAL A 13 3.43 -10.30 -17.17
CA VAL A 13 2.96 -9.86 -15.86
C VAL A 13 1.95 -8.71 -15.98
N SER A 14 2.23 -7.72 -16.84
CA SER A 14 1.32 -6.59 -17.06
C SER A 14 -0.07 -7.05 -17.55
N ASN A 15 -0.10 -8.00 -18.50
CA ASN A 15 -1.36 -8.55 -19.00
C ASN A 15 -2.14 -9.29 -17.92
N VAL A 16 -1.45 -10.08 -17.08
CA VAL A 16 -2.10 -10.79 -15.97
C VAL A 16 -2.66 -9.81 -14.93
N LEU A 17 -1.92 -8.75 -14.60
CA LEU A 17 -2.38 -7.76 -13.62
C LEU A 17 -3.53 -6.89 -14.16
N SER A 18 -3.59 -6.65 -15.47
CA SER A 18 -4.66 -5.86 -16.09
C SER A 18 -5.99 -6.62 -16.21
N GLU A 19 -5.97 -7.95 -16.12
CA GLU A 19 -7.18 -8.79 -16.05
C GLU A 19 -7.87 -8.73 -14.68
N ILE A 20 -7.19 -8.24 -13.64
CA ILE A 20 -7.76 -8.14 -12.29
C ILE A 20 -8.74 -6.96 -12.23
N PRO A 21 -10.04 -7.21 -11.90
CA PRO A 21 -11.03 -6.15 -11.80
C PRO A 21 -10.68 -5.11 -10.73
N THR A 22 -11.07 -3.86 -10.94
CA THR A 22 -10.84 -2.77 -10.00
C THR A 22 -11.44 -3.05 -8.62
N GLU A 23 -12.57 -3.74 -8.54
CA GLU A 23 -13.20 -4.10 -7.28
C GLU A 23 -12.36 -5.09 -6.48
N VAL A 24 -11.62 -5.98 -7.17
CA VAL A 24 -10.68 -6.89 -6.52
C VAL A 24 -9.48 -6.12 -6.02
N TRP A 25 -8.96 -5.16 -6.81
CA TRP A 25 -7.90 -4.25 -6.35
C TRP A 25 -8.30 -3.46 -5.12
N ASN A 26 -9.50 -2.89 -5.11
CA ASN A 26 -10.01 -2.13 -3.95
C ASN A 26 -10.06 -3.03 -2.70
N ARG A 27 -10.55 -4.26 -2.82
CA ARG A 27 -10.58 -5.21 -1.71
C ARG A 27 -9.19 -5.60 -1.21
N ILE A 28 -8.20 -5.70 -2.10
CA ILE A 28 -6.81 -5.95 -1.69
C ILE A 28 -6.28 -4.76 -0.88
N VAL A 29 -6.50 -3.53 -1.37
CA VAL A 29 -6.11 -2.31 -0.66
C VAL A 29 -6.76 -2.22 0.72
N GLU A 30 -8.04 -2.59 0.83
CA GLU A 30 -8.77 -2.62 2.11
C GLU A 30 -8.19 -3.62 3.13
N MET A 31 -7.40 -4.60 2.66
CA MET A 31 -6.74 -5.60 3.51
C MET A 31 -5.32 -5.19 3.92
N GLU A 32 -4.77 -4.11 3.36
CA GLU A 32 -3.42 -3.64 3.69
C GLU A 32 -3.38 -3.03 5.11
N PRO A 33 -2.27 -3.20 5.85
CA PRO A 33 -2.12 -2.65 7.20
C PRO A 33 -2.37 -1.12 7.26
N GLU A 34 -1.88 -0.40 6.27
CA GLU A 34 -2.09 1.04 6.07
C GLU A 34 -3.57 1.39 6.16
N TRP A 35 -4.39 0.67 5.40
CA TRP A 35 -5.83 0.90 5.33
C TRP A 35 -6.49 0.54 6.65
N ILE A 36 -6.29 -0.70 7.12
CA ILE A 36 -6.91 -1.25 8.34
C ILE A 36 -6.66 -0.36 9.56
N HIS A 37 -5.47 0.25 9.65
CA HIS A 37 -5.11 1.08 10.80
C HIS A 37 -5.44 2.56 10.64
N MET A 38 -5.51 3.09 9.41
CA MET A 38 -5.61 4.54 9.19
C MET A 38 -6.97 5.01 8.66
N GLU A 39 -7.83 4.15 8.09
CA GLU A 39 -9.09 4.55 7.43
C GLU A 39 -9.98 5.43 8.34
N GLU A 40 -10.13 5.07 9.61
CA GLU A 40 -10.94 5.81 10.60
C GLU A 40 -10.45 7.25 10.81
N PHE A 41 -9.16 7.52 10.57
CA PHE A 41 -8.58 8.86 10.72
C PHE A 41 -8.97 9.82 9.60
N LEU A 42 -9.38 9.33 8.43
CA LEU A 42 -9.90 10.19 7.37
C LEU A 42 -11.16 10.92 7.85
N GLY A 43 -12.10 10.19 8.45
CA GLY A 43 -13.32 10.77 9.02
C GLY A 43 -13.04 11.71 10.19
N LYS A 44 -12.06 11.37 11.04
CA LYS A 44 -11.72 12.14 12.24
C LYS A 44 -11.01 13.47 11.93
N TYR A 45 -10.09 13.48 10.97
CA TYR A 45 -9.21 14.63 10.72
C TYR A 45 -9.57 15.42 9.45
N GLY A 46 -10.37 14.82 8.57
CA GLY A 46 -10.62 15.32 7.22
C GLY A 46 -9.41 15.14 6.31
N PHE A 47 -9.64 15.27 5.00
CA PHE A 47 -8.65 14.94 3.96
C PHE A 47 -7.28 15.61 4.19
N GLY A 48 -7.21 16.93 4.38
CA GLY A 48 -5.92 17.64 4.41
C GLY A 48 -4.96 17.14 5.51
N ARG A 49 -5.44 17.00 6.75
CA ARG A 49 -4.62 16.52 7.86
C ARG A 49 -4.31 15.03 7.74
N PHE A 50 -5.29 14.25 7.27
CA PHE A 50 -5.10 12.83 7.00
C PHE A 50 -4.01 12.58 5.95
N THR A 51 -3.99 13.33 4.85
CA THR A 51 -2.97 13.20 3.81
C THR A 51 -1.57 13.52 4.34
N VAL A 52 -1.42 14.52 5.21
CA VAL A 52 -0.13 14.83 5.85
C VAL A 52 0.32 13.66 6.74
N LEU A 53 -0.60 13.07 7.52
CA LEU A 53 -0.30 11.88 8.33
C LEU A 53 0.14 10.71 7.45
N MET A 54 -0.62 10.37 6.41
CA MET A 54 -0.31 9.25 5.52
C MET A 54 1.03 9.44 4.81
N LEU A 55 1.35 10.66 4.37
CA LEU A 55 2.63 10.96 3.74
C LEU A 55 3.78 10.81 4.73
N ALA A 56 3.65 11.39 5.93
CA ALA A 56 4.68 11.28 6.96
C ALA A 56 4.87 9.84 7.41
N ALA A 57 3.78 9.07 7.58
CA ALA A 57 3.85 7.67 7.96
C ALA A 57 4.51 6.82 6.87
N GLY A 58 4.06 6.93 5.61
CA GLY A 58 4.64 6.18 4.50
C GLY A 58 6.13 6.49 4.25
N LEU A 59 6.56 7.74 4.43
CA LEU A 59 7.99 8.09 4.33
C LEU A 59 8.85 7.49 5.45
N ASN A 60 8.25 7.20 6.60
CA ASN A 60 8.93 6.60 7.75
C ASN A 60 8.77 5.07 7.82
N ASP A 61 7.97 4.46 6.93
CA ASP A 61 7.84 3.00 6.78
C ASP A 61 9.03 2.42 5.99
N PHE A 62 10.23 2.60 6.54
CA PHE A 62 11.47 2.12 5.97
C PHE A 62 12.45 1.77 7.09
N GLN A 63 13.27 0.74 6.86
CA GLN A 63 14.26 0.27 7.85
C GLN A 63 13.68 0.02 9.26
N LEU A 64 12.43 -0.44 9.30
CA LEU A 64 11.75 -0.75 10.55
C LEU A 64 12.45 -1.90 11.31
N LYS A 65 12.34 -1.86 12.64
CA LYS A 65 12.77 -2.96 13.52
C LYS A 65 11.67 -4.01 13.66
N GLY A 66 11.24 -4.59 12.55
CA GLY A 66 10.14 -5.54 12.46
C GLY A 66 9.29 -5.31 11.22
N LYS A 67 8.30 -6.19 11.01
CA LYS A 67 7.38 -6.03 9.88
C LYS A 67 6.38 -4.90 10.15
N ALA A 68 6.05 -4.12 9.12
CA ALA A 68 5.23 -2.91 9.25
C ALA A 68 3.85 -3.21 9.85
N GLU A 69 3.25 -4.35 9.49
CA GLU A 69 1.93 -4.80 9.94
C GLU A 69 1.85 -5.11 11.43
N VAL A 70 3.00 -5.30 12.11
CA VAL A 70 3.05 -5.56 13.57
C VAL A 70 3.72 -4.41 14.32
N ALA A 71 4.80 -3.85 13.77
CA ALA A 71 5.71 -3.00 14.51
C ALA A 71 5.46 -1.50 14.30
N TYR A 72 4.74 -1.10 13.25
CA TYR A 72 4.62 0.28 12.80
C TYR A 72 3.18 0.79 12.73
N TRP A 73 2.38 0.30 11.78
CA TRP A 73 1.01 0.78 11.54
C TRP A 73 0.08 0.66 12.76
N PRO A 74 0.08 -0.45 13.52
CA PRO A 74 -0.72 -0.54 14.75
C PRO A 74 -0.35 0.53 15.79
N LYS A 75 0.94 0.82 15.95
CA LYS A 75 1.44 1.78 16.95
C LYS A 75 1.16 3.23 16.62
N LEU A 76 1.00 3.57 15.33
CA LEU A 76 0.57 4.90 14.91
C LEU A 76 -0.91 5.16 15.21
N ARG A 77 -1.70 4.08 15.34
CA ARG A 77 -3.13 4.17 15.64
C ARG A 77 -3.41 4.33 17.14
N GLU A 78 -2.60 3.70 17.99
CA GLU A 78 -2.64 3.76 19.47
C GLU A 78 -2.46 5.18 20.02
#